data_AF-A0A351STQ0-F1
#
_entry.id   AF-A0A351STQ0-F1
#
_cell.length_a   1.000
_cell.length_b   1.000
_cell.length_c   1.000
_cell.angle_alpha   90.00
_cell.angle_beta   90.00
_cell.angle_gamma   90.00
#
_symmetry.space_group_name_H-M   'P 1'
#
loop_
_entity.id
_entity.type
_entity.pdbx_description
1 polymer ?
#
loop_
_entity_poly.entity_id
_entity_poly.type
_entity_poly.pdbx_seq_one_letter_code
_entity_poly.pdbx_strand_id
1 'polypeptide(L)'
;MTKKPLEEIVADKIQALFGNHTRLLSLSPLAGDASSRRYYRALLDGPRAPRSAIIMELQGSSLPLSSEELAIFHEPPKELPFLNLHRFLNRLGVRIPALYGHWVEEGILLLEDLGDRCLWDFVQSLSPAEIIRWYEKAIDQLLLIQVAGTRAKDDSCVAFKQRFDFRLYMWEFDHFLEYGLEKRPGGKISSAERELLARSFEDISRRLESQP
;
A
#
# COMPACT_ATOMS: atom_id res chain seq x y z
N MET A 1 6.08 4.48 -30.27
CA MET A 1 6.50 3.16 -29.76
C MET A 1 5.31 2.54 -29.05
N THR A 2 4.85 1.38 -29.52
CA THR A 2 3.73 0.64 -28.88
C THR A 2 4.21 0.12 -27.53
N LYS A 3 3.47 0.39 -26.45
CA LYS A 3 3.79 -0.13 -25.11
C LYS A 3 3.70 -1.66 -25.16
N LYS A 4 4.73 -2.37 -24.68
CA LYS A 4 4.70 -3.84 -24.55
C LYS A 4 3.48 -4.26 -23.71
N PRO A 5 2.81 -5.38 -24.02
CA PRO A 5 1.80 -5.98 -23.16
C PRO A 5 2.34 -6.29 -21.76
N LEU A 6 1.50 -6.19 -20.73
CA LEU A 6 1.89 -6.42 -19.35
C LEU A 6 2.45 -7.84 -19.15
N GLU A 7 1.83 -8.83 -19.78
CA GLU A 7 2.23 -10.24 -19.72
C GLU A 7 3.66 -10.46 -20.24
N GLU A 8 4.04 -9.76 -21.31
CA GLU A 8 5.40 -9.82 -21.86
C GLU A 8 6.41 -9.20 -20.89
N ILE A 9 6.07 -8.03 -20.32
CA ILE A 9 6.94 -7.38 -19.32
C ILE A 9 7.12 -8.29 -18.10
N VAL A 10 6.03 -8.87 -17.58
CA VAL A 10 6.07 -9.79 -16.45
C VAL A 10 6.89 -11.04 -16.77
N ALA A 11 6.72 -11.62 -17.96
CA ALA A 11 7.50 -12.78 -18.41
C ALA A 11 9.00 -12.49 -18.44
N ASP A 12 9.42 -11.33 -18.98
CA ASP A 12 10.81 -10.89 -18.97
C ASP A 12 11.34 -10.78 -17.51
N LYS A 13 10.52 -10.24 -16.59
CA LYS A 13 10.91 -10.01 -15.19
C LYS A 13 11.04 -11.29 -14.38
N ILE A 14 10.11 -12.24 -14.52
CA ILE A 14 10.19 -13.53 -13.83
C ILE A 14 11.39 -14.36 -14.32
N GLN A 15 11.75 -14.24 -15.60
CA GLN A 15 12.92 -14.92 -16.15
C GLN A 15 14.21 -14.31 -15.62
N ALA A 16 14.28 -12.97 -15.53
CA ALA A 16 15.42 -12.28 -14.93
C ALA A 16 15.63 -12.68 -13.45
N LEU A 17 14.55 -12.84 -12.67
CA LEU A 17 14.64 -13.20 -11.26
C LEU A 17 14.87 -14.69 -11.01
N PHE A 18 14.11 -15.55 -11.67
CA PHE A 18 14.05 -16.98 -11.35
C PHE A 18 14.79 -17.87 -12.37
N GLY A 19 15.18 -17.31 -13.52
CA GLY A 19 15.93 -17.96 -14.59
C GLY A 19 15.14 -18.09 -15.90
N ASN A 20 15.86 -18.21 -17.01
CA ASN A 20 15.29 -18.20 -18.38
C ASN A 20 14.29 -19.34 -18.68
N HIS A 21 14.25 -20.39 -17.85
CA HIS A 21 13.29 -21.49 -17.99
C HIS A 21 12.00 -21.27 -17.22
N THR A 22 11.88 -20.18 -16.46
CA THR A 22 10.66 -19.82 -15.75
C THR A 22 9.60 -19.34 -16.74
N ARG A 23 8.40 -19.89 -16.62
CA ARG A 23 7.25 -19.59 -17.48
C ARG A 23 6.14 -18.93 -16.68
N LEU A 24 5.53 -17.91 -17.26
CA LEU A 24 4.27 -17.35 -16.79
C LEU A 24 3.14 -18.25 -17.30
N LEU A 25 2.44 -18.93 -16.41
CA LEU A 25 1.30 -19.78 -16.76
C LEU A 25 0.02 -18.97 -16.91
N SER A 26 -0.20 -18.02 -16.02
CA SER A 26 -1.33 -17.09 -16.07
C SER A 26 -1.02 -15.81 -15.32
N LEU A 27 -1.75 -14.75 -15.69
CA LEU A 27 -1.76 -13.48 -14.98
C LEU A 27 -3.23 -13.08 -14.79
N SER A 28 -3.69 -13.08 -13.54
CA SER A 28 -5.09 -12.81 -13.22
C SER A 28 -5.21 -11.55 -12.38
N PRO A 29 -6.06 -10.58 -12.75
CA PRO A 29 -6.25 -9.38 -11.93
C PRO A 29 -6.82 -9.76 -10.56
N LEU A 30 -6.30 -9.13 -9.52
CA LEU A 30 -6.88 -9.16 -8.18
C LEU A 30 -7.85 -7.99 -8.03
N ALA A 31 -8.78 -8.09 -7.07
CA ALA A 31 -9.72 -7.02 -6.78
C ALA A 31 -8.93 -5.72 -6.49
N GLY A 32 -9.14 -4.71 -7.32
CA GLY A 32 -8.57 -3.38 -7.16
C GLY A 32 -9.56 -2.45 -6.46
N ASP A 33 -9.04 -1.50 -5.71
CA ASP A 33 -9.78 -0.37 -5.15
C ASP A 33 -9.56 0.90 -6.01
N ALA A 34 -9.82 2.08 -5.46
CA ALA A 34 -9.63 3.37 -6.13
C ALA A 34 -8.13 3.78 -6.28
N SER A 35 -7.18 2.87 -6.04
CA SER A 35 -5.76 3.16 -6.15
C SER A 35 -5.25 3.27 -7.59
N SER A 36 -4.16 4.01 -7.78
CA SER A 36 -3.36 4.00 -9.01
C SER A 36 -2.56 2.70 -9.20
N ARG A 37 -2.57 1.82 -8.19
CA ARG A 37 -1.88 0.53 -8.16
C ARG A 37 -2.85 -0.58 -8.55
N ARG A 38 -2.47 -1.37 -9.54
CA ARG A 38 -3.22 -2.58 -9.92
C ARG A 38 -2.42 -3.81 -9.51
N TYR A 39 -3.12 -4.82 -9.02
CA TYR A 39 -2.50 -6.05 -8.57
C TYR A 39 -2.95 -7.22 -9.43
N TYR A 40 -2.01 -8.11 -9.74
CA TYR A 40 -2.25 -9.32 -10.48
C TYR A 40 -1.59 -10.49 -9.77
N ARG A 41 -2.27 -11.64 -9.73
CA ARG A 41 -1.64 -12.89 -9.33
C ARG A 41 -1.07 -13.57 -10.56
N ALA A 42 0.24 -13.80 -10.54
CA ALA A 42 0.95 -14.58 -11.54
C ALA A 42 1.12 -16.03 -11.05
N LEU A 43 0.73 -17.01 -11.86
CA LEU A 43 1.10 -18.41 -11.65
C LEU A 43 2.36 -18.70 -12.44
N LEU A 44 3.36 -19.28 -11.78
CA LEU A 44 4.69 -19.49 -12.36
C LEU A 44 5.04 -20.97 -12.39
N ASP A 45 5.80 -21.37 -13.40
CA ASP A 45 6.42 -22.69 -13.50
C ASP A 45 7.92 -22.53 -13.73
N GLY A 46 8.73 -23.06 -12.82
CA GLY A 46 10.18 -23.01 -12.93
C GLY A 46 10.85 -23.62 -11.69
N PRO A 47 12.06 -24.18 -11.82
CA PRO A 47 12.71 -24.93 -10.74
C PRO A 47 13.10 -24.06 -9.53
N ARG A 48 13.22 -22.74 -9.73
CA ARG A 48 13.59 -21.76 -8.68
C ARG A 48 12.50 -20.72 -8.43
N ALA A 49 11.39 -20.79 -9.16
CA ALA A 49 10.29 -19.84 -9.02
C ALA A 49 9.34 -20.29 -7.90
N PRO A 50 8.75 -19.35 -7.14
CA PRO A 50 7.59 -19.68 -6.32
C PRO A 50 6.43 -20.12 -7.22
N ARG A 51 5.48 -20.89 -6.69
CA ARG A 51 4.29 -21.30 -7.47
C ARG A 51 3.45 -20.11 -7.92
N SER A 52 3.44 -19.04 -7.13
CA SER A 52 2.78 -17.79 -7.46
C SER A 52 3.52 -16.58 -6.92
N ALA A 53 3.26 -15.44 -7.53
CA ALA A 53 3.75 -14.13 -7.10
C ALA A 53 2.68 -13.06 -7.39
N ILE A 54 2.73 -11.96 -6.65
CA ILE A 54 1.89 -10.79 -6.90
C ILE A 54 2.67 -9.78 -7.74
N ILE A 55 2.08 -9.36 -8.84
CA ILE A 55 2.56 -8.26 -9.68
C ILE A 55 1.80 -7.00 -9.25
N MET A 56 2.52 -5.99 -8.79
CA MET A 56 1.97 -4.64 -8.67
C MET A 56 2.34 -3.86 -9.94
N GLU A 57 1.34 -3.43 -10.69
CA GLU A 57 1.45 -2.49 -11.79
C GLU A 57 1.14 -1.07 -11.28
N LEU A 58 2.06 -0.16 -11.57
CA LEU A 58 2.01 1.25 -11.23
C LEU A 58 1.56 2.04 -12.47
N GLN A 59 0.35 2.60 -12.47
CA GLN A 59 -0.14 3.38 -13.60
C GLN A 59 0.30 4.85 -13.51
N GLY A 60 1.20 5.29 -14.40
CA GLY A 60 1.67 6.69 -14.51
C GLY A 60 3.18 6.81 -14.72
N SER A 61 3.65 7.90 -15.35
CA SER A 61 5.07 8.13 -15.72
C SER A 61 5.88 8.94 -14.70
N SER A 62 5.34 9.11 -13.49
CA SER A 62 6.01 9.68 -12.33
C SER A 62 5.60 8.83 -11.15
N LEU A 63 6.51 8.60 -10.18
CA LEU A 63 6.25 7.92 -8.91
C LEU A 63 4.75 7.94 -8.62
N PRO A 64 4.00 6.84 -8.78
CA PRO A 64 2.55 6.80 -8.61
C PRO A 64 2.30 6.76 -7.12
N LEU A 65 2.60 7.91 -6.56
CA LEU A 65 2.09 8.42 -5.34
C LEU A 65 0.59 8.59 -5.62
N SER A 66 -0.26 7.94 -4.82
CA SER A 66 -1.66 8.35 -4.78
C SER A 66 -1.71 9.85 -4.44
N SER A 67 -2.84 10.51 -4.70
CA SER A 67 -3.04 11.90 -4.27
C SER A 67 -2.67 12.08 -2.78
N GLU A 68 -2.85 11.04 -1.97
CA GLU A 68 -2.44 10.97 -0.55
C GLU A 68 -0.91 11.06 -0.43
N GLU A 69 -0.14 10.22 -1.12
CA GLU A 69 1.32 10.21 -1.03
C GLU A 69 1.99 11.47 -1.63
N LEU A 70 1.36 12.18 -2.58
CA LEU A 70 1.87 13.44 -3.16
C LEU A 70 1.67 14.65 -2.24
N ALA A 71 0.54 14.72 -1.54
CA ALA A 71 0.17 15.87 -0.70
C ALA A 71 0.94 15.93 0.63
N ILE A 72 1.57 14.81 0.98
CA ILE A 72 2.16 14.50 2.28
C ILE A 72 3.61 15.01 2.39
N PHE A 73 4.42 14.87 1.34
CA PHE A 73 5.85 15.18 1.43
C PHE A 73 6.19 16.62 1.01
N HIS A 74 7.00 17.30 1.83
CA HIS A 74 7.54 18.64 1.52
C HIS A 74 8.47 18.63 0.30
N GLU A 75 9.14 17.51 0.06
CA GLU A 75 10.01 17.28 -1.09
C GLU A 75 9.61 15.98 -1.78
N PRO A 76 9.74 15.89 -3.11
CA PRO A 76 9.42 14.66 -3.83
C PRO A 76 10.29 13.50 -3.30
N PRO A 77 9.69 12.34 -2.99
CA PRO A 77 10.43 11.23 -2.42
C PRO A 77 11.44 10.68 -3.43
N LYS A 78 12.64 10.32 -2.95
CA LYS A 78 13.76 9.84 -3.78
C LYS A 78 13.57 8.40 -4.31
N GLU A 79 12.64 7.66 -3.70
CA GLU A 79 12.24 6.31 -4.07
C GLU A 79 10.74 6.17 -3.76
N LEU A 80 10.10 5.09 -4.22
CA LEU A 80 8.70 4.82 -3.87
C LEU A 80 8.56 4.68 -2.34
N PRO A 81 7.60 5.39 -1.70
CA PRO A 81 7.35 5.25 -0.25
C PRO A 81 7.13 3.81 0.18
N PHE A 82 6.46 3.01 -0.65
CA PHE A 82 6.28 1.57 -0.45
C PHE A 82 7.60 0.81 -0.27
N LEU A 83 8.61 1.07 -1.12
CA LEU A 83 9.93 0.41 -1.05
C LEU A 83 10.73 0.88 0.17
N ASN A 84 10.66 2.18 0.45
CA ASN A 84 11.31 2.78 1.62
C ASN A 84 10.79 2.16 2.92
N LEU A 85 9.46 2.09 3.07
CA LEU A 85 8.81 1.51 4.24
C LEU A 85 9.03 0.00 4.33
N HIS A 86 8.95 -0.72 3.20
CA HIS A 86 9.25 -2.16 3.15
C HIS A 86 10.64 -2.47 3.71
N ARG A 87 11.67 -1.74 3.26
CA ARG A 87 13.05 -1.89 3.76
C ARG A 87 13.14 -1.65 5.26
N PHE A 88 12.44 -0.63 5.76
CA PHE A 88 12.44 -0.32 7.19
C PHE A 88 11.79 -1.45 8.02
N LEU A 89 10.58 -1.87 7.65
CA LEU A 89 9.83 -2.92 8.33
C LEU A 89 10.52 -4.29 8.27
N ASN A 90 11.11 -4.63 7.13
CA ASN A 90 11.86 -5.88 6.97
C ASN A 90 13.07 -5.95 7.92
N ARG A 91 13.82 -4.86 8.08
CA ARG A 91 14.95 -4.80 9.04
C ARG A 91 14.50 -4.95 10.49
N LEU A 92 13.27 -4.55 10.82
CA LEU A 92 12.68 -4.75 12.16
C LEU A 92 12.20 -6.19 12.40
N GLY A 93 12.20 -7.04 11.38
CA GLY A 93 11.68 -8.42 11.47
C GLY A 93 10.16 -8.50 11.41
N VAL A 94 9.48 -7.45 10.94
CA VAL A 94 8.03 -7.48 10.70
C VAL A 94 7.75 -8.41 9.51
N ARG A 95 6.77 -9.29 9.65
CA ARG A 95 6.31 -10.21 8.60
C ARG A 95 5.49 -9.47 7.56
N ILE A 96 6.20 -8.92 6.58
CA ILE A 96 5.63 -8.32 5.37
C ILE A 96 5.93 -9.22 4.16
N PRO A 97 5.17 -9.12 3.04
CA PRO A 97 5.47 -9.88 1.84
C PRO A 97 6.92 -9.67 1.39
N ALA A 98 7.61 -10.75 1.01
CA ALA A 98 8.92 -10.60 0.38
C ALA A 98 8.80 -9.77 -0.90
N LEU A 99 9.81 -8.93 -1.16
CA LEU A 99 9.97 -8.21 -2.42
C LEU A 99 10.96 -8.99 -3.28
N TYR A 100 10.48 -9.64 -4.33
CA TYR A 100 11.35 -10.41 -5.22
C TYR A 100 12.13 -9.50 -6.17
N GLY A 101 11.52 -8.39 -6.63
CA GLY A 101 12.18 -7.42 -7.49
C GLY A 101 11.30 -6.22 -7.82
N HIS A 102 11.91 -5.14 -8.30
CA HIS A 102 11.20 -3.93 -8.73
C HIS A 102 11.89 -3.26 -9.93
N TRP A 103 11.07 -2.75 -10.84
CA TRP A 103 11.44 -2.00 -12.04
C TRP A 103 10.56 -0.75 -12.08
N VAL A 104 10.93 0.25 -11.29
CA VAL A 104 10.10 1.45 -11.06
C VAL A 104 9.85 2.21 -12.36
N GLU A 105 10.87 2.32 -13.24
CA GLU A 105 10.75 2.96 -14.56
C GLU A 105 9.78 2.25 -15.50
N GLU A 106 9.57 0.96 -15.30
CA GLU A 106 8.60 0.15 -16.05
C GLU A 106 7.27 -0.01 -15.30
N GLY A 107 7.18 0.55 -14.09
CA GLY A 107 6.00 0.51 -13.23
C GLY A 107 5.68 -0.89 -12.67
N ILE A 108 6.67 -1.75 -12.46
CA ILE A 108 6.43 -3.15 -12.03
C ILE A 108 7.15 -3.47 -10.73
N LEU A 109 6.43 -4.04 -9.76
CA LEU A 109 7.00 -4.72 -8.60
C LEU A 109 6.52 -6.17 -8.55
N LEU A 110 7.40 -7.09 -8.12
CA LEU A 110 7.08 -8.48 -7.85
C LEU A 110 7.18 -8.76 -6.35
N LEU A 111 6.08 -9.24 -5.78
CA LEU A 111 5.91 -9.50 -4.35
C LEU A 111 5.56 -10.98 -4.10
N GLU A 112 5.83 -11.43 -2.89
CA GLU A 112 5.32 -12.70 -2.37
C GLU A 112 3.79 -12.74 -2.39
N ASP A 113 3.25 -13.88 -2.79
CA ASP A 113 1.81 -14.16 -2.70
C ASP A 113 1.49 -14.84 -1.37
N LEU A 114 0.83 -14.10 -0.48
CA LEU A 114 0.40 -14.59 0.84
C LEU A 114 -0.89 -15.43 0.79
N GLY A 115 -1.47 -15.60 -0.41
CA GLY A 115 -2.74 -16.29 -0.62
C GLY A 115 -3.95 -15.43 -0.26
N ASP A 116 -5.12 -16.06 -0.23
CA ASP A 116 -6.41 -15.35 -0.11
C ASP A 116 -7.05 -15.44 1.28
N ARG A 117 -6.50 -16.27 2.18
CA ARG A 117 -7.13 -16.56 3.47
C ARG A 117 -6.75 -15.50 4.50
N CYS A 118 -7.67 -14.59 4.77
CA CYS A 118 -7.51 -13.59 5.83
C CYS A 118 -7.54 -14.24 7.22
N LEU A 119 -6.90 -13.58 8.20
CA LEU A 119 -6.90 -14.03 9.60
C LEU A 119 -8.34 -14.18 10.12
N TRP A 120 -9.22 -13.21 9.81
CA TRP A 120 -10.62 -13.23 10.23
C TRP A 120 -11.33 -14.52 9.82
N ASP A 121 -11.24 -14.89 8.54
CA ASP A 121 -11.87 -16.11 8.03
C ASP A 121 -11.20 -17.37 8.58
N PHE A 122 -9.88 -17.32 8.76
CA PHE A 122 -9.11 -18.43 9.30
C PHE A 122 -9.56 -18.81 10.72
N VAL A 123 -9.83 -17.83 11.57
CA VAL A 123 -10.15 -18.07 12.98
C VAL A 123 -11.60 -18.49 13.25
N GLN A 124 -12.53 -18.31 12.30
CA GLN A 124 -13.96 -18.60 12.51
C GLN A 124 -14.24 -20.06 12.89
N SER A 125 -13.38 -20.99 12.48
CA SER A 125 -13.54 -22.42 12.76
C SER A 125 -12.74 -22.91 13.98
N LEU A 126 -12.11 -22.00 14.74
CA LEU A 126 -11.21 -22.35 15.83
C LEU A 126 -11.87 -22.20 17.20
N SER A 127 -11.30 -22.87 18.20
CA SER A 127 -11.72 -22.66 19.59
C SER A 127 -11.34 -21.25 20.08
N PRO A 128 -12.07 -20.66 21.05
CA PRO A 128 -11.74 -19.32 21.56
C PRO A 128 -10.27 -19.15 22.00
N ALA A 129 -9.67 -20.18 22.60
CA ALA A 129 -8.26 -20.16 23.01
C ALA A 129 -7.30 -20.12 21.81
N GLU A 130 -7.63 -20.78 20.70
CA GLU A 130 -6.85 -20.70 19.46
C GLU A 130 -7.01 -19.36 18.77
N ILE A 131 -8.21 -18.78 18.78
CA ILE A 131 -8.45 -17.43 18.27
C ILE A 131 -7.51 -16.45 18.96
N ILE A 132 -7.48 -16.44 20.30
CA ILE A 132 -6.60 -15.58 21.09
C ILE A 132 -5.14 -15.75 20.67
N ARG A 133 -4.64 -16.99 20.58
CA ARG A 133 -3.24 -17.26 20.18
C ARG A 133 -2.88 -16.73 18.80
N TRP A 134 -3.83 -16.65 17.87
CA TRP A 134 -3.58 -16.08 16.55
C TRP A 134 -3.59 -14.54 16.57
N TYR A 135 -4.47 -13.93 17.35
CA TYR A 135 -4.45 -12.48 17.55
C TYR A 135 -3.23 -12.01 18.34
N GLU A 136 -2.72 -12.79 19.30
CA GLU A 136 -1.46 -12.51 19.99
C GLU A 136 -0.30 -12.39 18.98
N LYS A 137 -0.20 -13.31 18.01
CA LYS A 137 0.81 -13.22 16.94
C LYS A 137 0.67 -11.96 16.07
N ALA A 138 -0.56 -11.49 15.83
CA ALA A 138 -0.79 -10.25 15.10
C ALA A 138 -0.35 -9.04 15.95
N ILE A 139 -0.66 -9.05 17.24
CA ILE A 139 -0.21 -8.03 18.21
C ILE A 139 1.31 -8.00 18.31
N ASP A 140 1.99 -9.16 18.31
CA ASP A 140 3.45 -9.22 18.29
C ASP A 140 4.06 -8.43 17.10
N GLN A 141 3.43 -8.51 15.92
CA GLN A 141 3.85 -7.71 14.76
C GLN A 141 3.62 -6.22 14.98
N LEU A 142 2.49 -5.83 15.59
CA LEU A 142 2.22 -4.43 15.93
C LEU A 142 3.23 -3.90 16.95
N LEU A 143 3.66 -4.71 17.92
CA LEU A 143 4.69 -4.33 18.89
C LEU A 143 6.05 -4.11 18.24
N LEU A 144 6.42 -4.91 17.23
CA LEU A 144 7.63 -4.66 16.44
C LEU A 144 7.54 -3.30 15.73
N ILE A 145 6.42 -3.00 15.09
CA ILE A 145 6.22 -1.72 14.39
C ILE A 145 6.27 -0.55 15.37
N GLN A 146 5.48 -0.61 16.44
CA GLN A 146 5.27 0.52 17.36
C GLN A 146 6.43 0.71 18.33
N VAL A 147 6.90 -0.36 18.99
CA VAL A 147 7.92 -0.25 20.03
C VAL A 147 9.32 -0.28 19.43
N ALA A 148 9.64 -1.33 18.67
CA ALA A 148 10.97 -1.46 18.07
C ALA A 148 11.18 -0.42 16.96
N GLY A 149 10.17 -0.18 16.12
CA GLY A 149 10.22 0.85 15.08
C GLY A 149 10.45 2.25 15.62
N THR A 150 9.72 2.67 16.67
CA THR A 150 9.94 3.98 17.29
C THR A 150 11.34 4.13 17.89
N ARG A 151 11.87 3.07 18.51
CA ARG A 151 13.25 3.07 19.05
C ARG A 151 14.31 3.13 17.95
N ALA A 152 14.04 2.50 16.80
CA ALA A 152 14.92 2.44 15.65
C ALA A 152 14.68 3.60 14.67
N LYS A 153 14.43 4.82 15.18
CA LYS A 153 14.17 6.00 14.36
C LYS A 153 15.22 6.16 13.26
N ASP A 154 14.75 6.34 12.03
CA ASP A 154 15.57 6.49 10.84
C ASP A 154 15.04 7.66 10.01
N ASP A 155 15.74 8.79 10.00
CA ASP A 155 15.31 10.00 9.29
C ASP A 155 15.29 9.82 7.76
N SER A 156 15.88 8.73 7.23
CA SER A 156 15.73 8.35 5.82
C SER A 156 14.39 7.66 5.52
N CYS A 157 13.70 7.15 6.54
CA CYS A 157 12.43 6.46 6.41
C CYS A 157 11.26 7.45 6.34
N VAL A 158 10.37 7.27 5.36
CA VAL A 158 9.20 8.13 5.12
C VAL A 158 8.24 8.15 6.31
N ALA A 159 8.19 7.07 7.09
CA ALA A 159 7.32 6.97 8.27
C ALA A 159 7.62 8.04 9.34
N PHE A 160 8.84 8.56 9.42
CA PHE A 160 9.22 9.60 10.39
C PHE A 160 9.19 11.02 9.81
N LYS A 161 8.87 11.14 8.52
CA LYS A 161 8.71 12.43 7.84
C LYS A 161 7.24 12.88 7.81
N GLN A 162 6.34 11.96 8.11
CA GLN A 162 4.92 12.22 8.17
C GLN A 162 4.42 12.21 9.60
N ARG A 163 3.46 13.10 9.85
CA ARG A 163 2.66 13.12 11.06
C ARG A 163 1.22 13.46 10.71
N PHE A 164 0.31 13.10 11.59
CA PHE A 164 -1.06 13.56 11.52
C PHE A 164 -1.12 14.98 12.09
N ASP A 165 -0.96 15.98 11.21
CA ASP A 165 -1.04 17.40 11.56
C ASP A 165 -2.26 18.08 10.90
N PHE A 166 -2.51 19.33 11.27
CA PHE A 166 -3.66 20.08 10.77
C PHE A 166 -3.72 20.10 9.25
N ARG A 167 -2.55 20.24 8.59
CA ARG A 167 -2.46 20.26 7.13
C ARG A 167 -2.91 18.93 6.53
N LEU A 168 -2.43 17.79 7.04
CA LEU A 168 -2.85 16.47 6.56
C LEU A 168 -4.35 16.27 6.75
N TYR A 169 -4.87 16.59 7.94
CA TYR A 169 -6.31 16.43 8.21
C TYR A 169 -7.18 17.27 7.29
N MET A 170 -6.84 18.54 7.08
CA MET A 170 -7.58 19.40 6.17
C MET A 170 -7.54 18.88 4.73
N TRP A 171 -6.38 18.37 4.29
CA TRP A 171 -6.26 17.76 2.97
C TRP A 171 -7.18 16.53 2.80
N GLU A 172 -7.22 15.63 3.80
CA GLU A 172 -8.12 14.45 3.80
C GLU A 172 -9.59 14.88 3.74
N PHE A 173 -9.97 15.92 4.48
CA PHE A 173 -11.32 16.46 4.47
C PHE A 173 -11.70 17.10 3.13
N ASP A 174 -10.79 17.86 2.52
CA ASP A 174 -11.00 18.42 1.17
C ASP A 174 -11.13 17.31 0.14
N HIS A 175 -10.32 16.25 0.25
CA HIS A 175 -10.43 15.07 -0.60
C HIS A 175 -11.79 14.37 -0.44
N PHE A 176 -12.30 14.26 0.80
CA PHE A 176 -13.64 13.75 1.06
C PHE A 176 -14.74 14.65 0.47
N LEU A 177 -14.62 15.99 0.55
CA LEU A 177 -15.60 16.88 -0.09
C LEU A 177 -15.62 16.64 -1.61
N GLU A 178 -14.46 16.59 -2.23
CA GLU A 178 -14.33 16.43 -3.68
C GLU A 178 -14.86 15.07 -4.15
N TYR A 179 -14.35 13.97 -3.59
CA TYR A 179 -14.64 12.61 -4.09
C TYR A 179 -15.79 11.93 -3.36
N GLY A 180 -15.91 12.20 -2.06
CA GLY A 180 -16.94 11.63 -1.19
C GLY A 180 -18.30 12.33 -1.30
N LEU A 181 -18.37 13.57 -1.81
CA LEU A 181 -19.62 14.30 -2.00
C LEU A 181 -19.80 14.83 -3.42
N GLU A 182 -18.93 15.73 -3.88
CA GLU A 182 -19.13 16.50 -5.12
C GLU A 182 -19.10 15.62 -6.38
N LYS A 183 -18.14 14.70 -6.50
CA LYS A 183 -17.99 13.81 -7.67
C LYS A 183 -18.88 12.57 -7.63
N ARG A 184 -19.64 12.33 -6.55
CA ARG A 184 -20.56 11.20 -6.49
C ARG A 184 -21.74 11.40 -7.43
N PRO A 185 -22.26 10.34 -8.08
CA PRO A 185 -23.48 10.44 -8.87
C PRO A 185 -24.64 10.99 -8.03
N GLY A 186 -25.19 12.14 -8.44
CA GLY A 186 -26.26 12.83 -7.71
C GLY A 186 -25.79 13.70 -6.54
N GLY A 187 -24.47 13.85 -6.34
CA GLY A 187 -23.88 14.74 -5.34
C GLY A 187 -24.29 16.19 -5.57
N LYS A 188 -24.95 16.78 -4.57
CA LYS A 188 -25.26 18.21 -4.52
C LYS A 188 -24.89 18.70 -3.13
N ILE A 189 -23.93 19.60 -3.07
CA ILE A 189 -23.57 20.33 -1.86
C ILE A 189 -23.76 21.81 -2.15
N SER A 190 -24.54 22.50 -1.32
CA SER A 190 -24.68 23.95 -1.40
C SER A 190 -23.45 24.65 -0.83
N SER A 191 -23.24 25.91 -1.19
CA SER A 191 -22.16 26.72 -0.61
C SER A 191 -22.26 26.82 0.91
N ALA A 192 -23.47 26.95 1.46
CA ALA A 192 -23.70 27.02 2.90
C ALA A 192 -23.32 25.72 3.63
N GLU A 193 -23.63 24.56 3.06
CA GLU A 193 -23.21 23.26 3.60
C GLU A 193 -21.69 23.09 3.52
N ARG A 194 -21.07 23.51 2.41
CA ARG A 194 -19.62 23.48 2.24
C ARG A 194 -18.91 24.33 3.29
N GLU A 195 -19.40 25.54 3.55
CA GLU A 195 -18.86 26.41 4.61
C GLU A 195 -19.06 25.82 6.02
N LEU A 196 -20.20 25.18 6.29
CA LEU A 196 -20.45 24.51 7.56
C LEU A 196 -19.48 23.34 7.79
N LEU A 197 -19.27 22.52 6.77
CA LEU A 197 -18.32 21.41 6.82
C LEU A 197 -16.89 21.93 6.99
N ALA A 198 -16.47 22.94 6.22
CA ALA A 198 -15.14 23.53 6.34
C ALA A 198 -14.85 24.00 7.78
N ARG A 199 -15.77 24.74 8.40
CA ARG A 199 -15.62 25.17 9.81
C ARG A 199 -15.52 23.99 10.78
N SER A 200 -16.31 22.94 10.57
CA SER A 200 -16.30 21.74 11.42
C SER A 200 -15.00 20.95 11.26
N PHE A 201 -14.50 20.83 10.03
CA PHE A 201 -13.24 20.18 9.71
C PHE A 201 -12.04 20.92 10.29
N GLU A 202 -12.04 22.26 10.25
CA GLU A 202 -11.03 23.05 10.92
C GLU A 202 -10.99 22.80 12.43
N ASP A 203 -12.15 22.79 13.09
CA ASP A 203 -12.25 22.54 14.54
C ASP A 203 -11.72 21.13 14.90
N ILE A 204 -12.17 20.11 14.17
CA ILE A 204 -11.70 18.73 14.34
C ILE A 204 -10.18 18.66 14.12
N SER A 205 -9.67 19.26 13.05
CA SER A 205 -8.24 19.22 12.71
C SER A 205 -7.37 19.89 13.79
N ARG A 206 -7.81 21.04 14.33
CA ARG A 206 -7.09 21.71 15.44
C ARG A 206 -7.10 20.88 16.70
N ARG A 207 -8.24 20.26 17.02
CA ARG A 207 -8.37 19.40 18.20
C ARG A 207 -7.46 18.18 18.09
N LEU A 208 -7.42 17.52 16.93
CA LEU A 208 -6.61 16.33 16.70
C LEU A 208 -5.11 16.63 16.66
N GLU A 209 -4.68 17.73 16.02
CA GLU A 209 -3.27 18.14 15.99
C GLU A 209 -2.70 18.39 17.40
N SER A 210 -3.54 18.79 18.36
CA SER A 210 -3.14 19.01 19.75
C SER A 210 -3.03 17.73 20.60
N GLN A 211 -3.41 16.56 20.06
CA GLN A 211 -3.30 15.29 20.76
C GLN A 211 -1.87 14.73 20.69
N PRO A 212 -1.41 14.00 21.71
CA PRO A 212 -0.08 13.37 21.75
C PRO A 212 0.08 12.24 20.72
#